data_AF-A0A1V3XGX6-F1
#
_entry.id   AF-A0A1V3XGX6-F1
#
_cell.length_a   1.000
_cell.length_b   1.000
_cell.length_c   1.000
_cell.angle_alpha   90.00
_cell.angle_beta   90.00
_cell.angle_gamma   90.00
#
_symmetry.space_group_name_H-M   'P 1'
#
loop_
_entity.id
_entity.type
_entity.pdbx_description
1 polymer ?
#
loop_
_entity_poly.entity_id
_entity_poly.type
_entity_poly.pdbx_seq_one_letter_code
_entity_poly.pdbx_strand_id
1 'polypeptide(L)'
;MHVEIVGKYLSTLPEDDDHPYRTGPWRPQTTEWDADALTAVEGAIPRDLDGIYLRNTENPLHPAFKTYHPFDGDGMVHVVGFRDGKSFYRNRFVQTEGFLAENEAGGPLWPGLAEPVQFAKRDTGWGLAR
;
A
#
# COMPACT_ATOMS: atom_id res chain seq x y z
N MET A 1 19.11 -8.60 -12.20
CA MET A 1 18.03 -8.22 -11.28
C MET A 1 17.74 -9.40 -10.37
N HIS A 2 17.78 -9.20 -9.06
CA HIS A 2 17.38 -10.20 -8.05
C HIS A 2 16.09 -9.69 -7.41
N VAL A 3 15.05 -10.51 -7.36
CA VAL A 3 13.73 -10.12 -6.82
C VAL A 3 13.28 -11.15 -5.79
N GLU A 4 12.84 -10.66 -4.64
CA GLU A 4 12.38 -11.44 -3.50
C GLU A 4 11.04 -10.92 -3.00
N ILE A 5 10.15 -11.84 -2.64
CA ILE A 5 8.93 -11.54 -1.88
C ILE A 5 9.29 -11.58 -0.40
N VAL A 6 9.09 -10.47 0.29
CA VAL A 6 9.33 -10.37 1.74
C VAL A 6 8.07 -10.48 2.57
N GLY A 7 6.90 -10.24 1.96
CA GLY A 7 5.61 -10.27 2.62
C GLY A 7 4.47 -10.36 1.62
N LYS A 8 3.40 -11.07 1.98
CA LYS A 8 2.17 -11.14 1.19
C LYS A 8 0.98 -11.08 2.13
N TYR A 9 0.06 -10.17 1.84
CA TYR A 9 -1.10 -9.91 2.66
C TYR A 9 -2.36 -10.42 1.95
N LEU A 10 -3.30 -10.91 2.75
CA LEU A 10 -4.60 -11.30 2.23
C LEU A 10 -5.40 -10.03 1.93
N SER A 11 -5.84 -9.89 0.69
CA SER A 11 -6.86 -8.90 0.36
C SER A 11 -8.23 -9.58 0.39
N THR A 12 -9.20 -8.89 0.98
CA THR A 12 -10.62 -9.30 0.96
C THR A 12 -11.44 -8.40 0.04
N LEU A 13 -10.79 -7.66 -0.86
CA LEU A 13 -11.46 -6.95 -1.94
C LEU A 13 -12.03 -7.96 -2.95
N PRO A 14 -13.11 -7.59 -3.66
CA PRO A 14 -13.65 -8.43 -4.73
C PRO A 14 -12.59 -8.72 -5.80
N GLU A 15 -12.52 -9.96 -6.29
CA GLU A 15 -11.60 -10.31 -7.40
C GLU A 15 -11.96 -9.55 -8.70
N ASP A 16 -13.25 -9.38 -8.93
CA ASP A 16 -13.82 -8.64 -10.07
C ASP A 16 -14.23 -7.20 -9.67
N ASP A 17 -13.36 -6.51 -8.92
CA ASP A 17 -13.60 -5.10 -8.57
C ASP A 17 -13.63 -4.22 -9.84
N ASP A 18 -14.55 -3.27 -9.90
CA ASP A 18 -14.71 -2.30 -10.99
C ASP A 18 -14.53 -0.84 -10.52
N HIS A 19 -14.20 -0.64 -9.24
CA HIS A 19 -14.04 0.70 -8.70
C HIS A 19 -12.83 1.41 -9.32
N PRO A 20 -12.97 2.68 -9.79
CA PRO A 20 -11.92 3.36 -10.54
C PRO A 20 -10.61 3.56 -9.76
N TYR A 21 -10.70 3.58 -8.43
CA TYR A 21 -9.55 3.71 -7.52
C TYR A 21 -9.05 2.38 -6.93
N ARG A 22 -9.49 1.23 -7.47
CA ARG A 22 -9.01 -0.11 -7.08
C ARG A 22 -8.76 -1.03 -8.27
N THR A 23 -8.71 -0.47 -9.48
CA THR A 23 -8.60 -1.20 -10.74
C THR A 23 -7.54 -0.60 -11.66
N GLY A 24 -7.07 -1.38 -12.63
CA GLY A 24 -6.04 -0.94 -13.57
C GLY A 24 -4.78 -0.43 -12.86
N PRO A 25 -4.28 0.78 -13.17
CA PRO A 25 -3.14 1.39 -12.48
C PRO A 25 -3.33 1.61 -10.97
N TRP A 26 -4.57 1.61 -10.48
CA TRP A 26 -4.93 1.76 -9.06
C TRP A 26 -5.18 0.42 -8.36
N ARG A 27 -4.93 -0.71 -9.05
CA ARG A 27 -5.10 -2.03 -8.42
C ARG A 27 -4.18 -2.16 -7.20
N PRO A 28 -4.70 -2.54 -6.03
CA PRO A 28 -3.89 -2.68 -4.82
C PRO A 28 -2.75 -3.69 -4.98
N GLN A 29 -1.60 -3.37 -4.39
CA GLN A 29 -0.43 -4.22 -4.29
C GLN A 29 -0.47 -4.98 -2.97
N THR A 30 -0.71 -6.28 -3.01
CA THR A 30 -0.79 -7.12 -1.79
C THR A 30 0.55 -7.73 -1.38
N THR A 31 1.61 -7.47 -2.15
CA THR A 31 2.92 -8.09 -1.97
C THR A 31 4.00 -7.04 -1.72
N GLU A 32 4.80 -7.27 -0.70
CA GLU A 32 6.01 -6.53 -0.40
C GLU A 32 7.20 -7.20 -1.09
N TRP A 33 8.04 -6.37 -1.72
CA TRP A 33 9.12 -6.82 -2.58
C TRP A 33 10.44 -6.19 -2.17
N ASP A 34 11.49 -6.99 -2.38
CA ASP A 34 12.86 -6.52 -2.49
C ASP A 34 13.35 -6.79 -3.91
N ALA A 35 13.79 -5.75 -4.62
CA ALA A 35 14.31 -5.87 -5.97
C ALA A 35 15.65 -5.15 -6.11
N ASP A 36 16.72 -5.88 -6.40
CA ASP A 36 18.07 -5.36 -6.53
C ASP A 36 18.57 -5.36 -7.96
N ALA A 37 19.51 -4.46 -8.24
CA ALA A 37 20.11 -4.26 -9.55
C ALA A 37 19.03 -4.09 -10.63
N LEU A 38 18.17 -3.08 -10.42
CA LEU A 38 17.18 -2.69 -11.42
C LEU A 38 17.90 -2.19 -12.67
N THR A 39 17.31 -2.47 -13.83
CA THR A 39 17.84 -2.04 -15.12
C THR A 39 17.16 -0.74 -15.54
N ALA A 40 17.94 0.25 -15.99
CA ALA A 40 17.40 1.44 -16.63
C ALA A 40 16.67 1.03 -17.91
N VAL A 41 15.43 1.50 -18.09
CA VAL A 41 14.64 1.20 -19.30
C VAL A 41 15.30 1.82 -20.54
N GLU A 42 15.85 3.02 -20.39
CA GLU A 42 16.59 3.74 -21.42
C GLU A 42 17.78 4.47 -20.79
N GLY A 43 18.90 4.56 -21.53
CA GLY A 43 20.10 5.27 -21.10
C GLY A 43 20.83 4.58 -19.93
N ALA A 44 21.39 5.38 -19.03
CA ALA A 44 22.11 4.91 -17.86
C ALA A 44 21.80 5.78 -16.63
N ILE A 45 21.81 5.17 -15.45
CA ILE A 45 21.68 5.89 -14.18
C ILE A 45 22.96 6.72 -13.96
N PRO A 46 22.87 8.03 -13.70
CA PRO A 46 24.04 8.86 -13.40
C PRO A 46 24.82 8.32 -12.20
N ARG A 47 26.15 8.30 -12.31
CA ARG A 47 27.01 7.72 -11.24
C ARG A 47 27.11 8.62 -10.01
N ASP A 48 26.84 9.91 -10.18
CA ASP A 48 26.85 10.95 -9.15
C ASP A 48 25.48 11.11 -8.46
N LEU A 49 24.44 10.40 -8.89
CA LEU A 49 23.18 10.32 -8.18
C LEU A 49 23.29 9.32 -7.01
N ASP A 50 23.34 9.84 -5.79
CA ASP A 50 23.33 9.08 -4.55
C ASP A 50 22.17 9.55 -3.67
N GLY A 51 21.23 8.65 -3.40
CA GLY A 51 20.07 8.97 -2.57
C GLY A 51 18.91 8.01 -2.77
N ILE A 52 17.78 8.40 -2.21
CA ILE A 52 16.53 7.63 -2.28
C ILE A 52 15.39 8.51 -2.76
N TYR A 53 14.57 7.94 -3.64
CA TYR A 53 13.23 8.44 -3.93
C TYR A 53 12.24 7.64 -3.10
N LEU A 54 11.41 8.33 -2.32
CA LEU A 54 10.38 7.73 -1.48
C LEU A 54 9.01 8.31 -1.83
N ARG A 55 7.99 7.46 -1.88
CA ARG A 55 6.58 7.87 -2.01
C ARG A 55 5.67 6.99 -1.16
N ASN A 56 4.57 7.56 -0.68
CA ASN A 56 3.47 6.82 -0.06
C ASN A 56 2.35 6.61 -1.07
N THR A 57 1.64 5.49 -0.98
CA THR A 57 0.44 5.20 -1.75
C THR A 57 -0.70 4.75 -0.84
N GLU A 58 -1.92 5.04 -1.26
CA GLU A 58 -3.16 4.47 -0.74
C GLU A 58 -3.38 3.06 -1.31
N ASN A 59 -3.38 2.05 -0.46
CA ASN A 59 -3.30 0.66 -0.89
C ASN A 59 -4.23 -0.25 -0.06
N PRO A 60 -5.55 -0.19 -0.28
CA PRO A 60 -6.51 -0.91 0.55
C PRO A 60 -6.36 -2.43 0.42
N LEU A 61 -6.34 -3.15 1.53
CA LEU A 61 -6.48 -4.62 1.54
C LEU A 61 -7.93 -5.07 1.71
N HIS A 62 -8.74 -4.27 2.39
CA HIS A 62 -10.12 -4.59 2.76
C HIS A 62 -11.10 -3.59 2.12
N PRO A 63 -12.37 -3.98 1.90
CA PRO A 63 -13.38 -3.05 1.42
C PRO A 63 -13.74 -2.04 2.52
N ALA A 64 -14.19 -0.85 2.12
CA ALA A 64 -14.95 0.02 3.01
C ALA A 64 -16.28 -0.63 3.41
N PHE A 65 -16.97 -0.11 4.44
CA PHE A 65 -18.27 -0.67 4.82
C PHE A 65 -19.32 -0.53 3.70
N LYS A 66 -19.25 0.57 2.96
CA LYS A 66 -20.21 0.94 1.92
C LYS A 66 -19.60 1.85 0.84
N THR A 67 -18.89 2.91 1.22
CA THR A 67 -18.38 3.92 0.28
C THR A 67 -16.89 4.14 0.50
N TYR A 68 -16.10 3.67 -0.45
CA TYR A 68 -14.65 3.82 -0.42
C TYR A 68 -14.23 5.18 -0.99
N HIS A 69 -13.43 5.91 -0.22
CA HIS A 69 -12.67 7.07 -0.71
C HIS A 69 -11.22 6.64 -1.00
N PRO A 70 -10.56 7.13 -2.07
CA PRO A 70 -9.18 6.74 -2.37
C PRO A 70 -8.20 6.95 -1.20
N PHE A 71 -8.42 7.96 -0.36
CA PHE A 71 -7.56 8.21 0.81
C PHE A 71 -7.81 7.28 2.02
N ASP A 72 -8.75 6.35 1.93
CA ASP A 72 -9.01 5.38 2.99
C ASP A 72 -8.05 4.17 2.93
N GLY A 73 -7.34 3.98 1.81
CA GLY A 73 -6.45 2.85 1.62
C GLY A 73 -5.25 2.85 2.58
N ASP A 74 -4.80 1.65 2.96
CA ASP A 74 -3.64 1.47 3.83
C ASP A 74 -2.38 2.09 3.22
N GLY A 75 -1.54 2.72 4.05
CA GLY A 75 -0.31 3.32 3.55
C GLY A 75 0.69 2.27 3.10
N MET A 76 1.21 2.39 1.88
CA MET A 76 2.37 1.63 1.41
C MET A 76 3.49 2.57 0.96
N VAL A 77 4.65 2.42 1.58
CA VAL A 77 5.84 3.18 1.22
C VAL A 77 6.59 2.43 0.13
N HIS A 78 6.96 3.14 -0.92
CA HIS A 78 7.81 2.67 -2.00
C HIS A 78 9.12 3.45 -1.99
N VAL A 79 10.23 2.73 -2.17
CA VAL A 79 11.58 3.31 -2.23
C VAL A 79 12.27 2.85 -3.49
N VAL A 80 12.90 3.79 -4.19
CA VAL A 80 13.95 3.49 -5.18
C VAL A 80 15.23 4.15 -4.70
N GLY A 81 16.26 3.34 -4.45
CA GLY A 81 17.58 3.84 -4.06
C GLY A 81 18.53 3.88 -5.24
N PHE A 82 19.46 4.83 -5.23
CA PHE A 82 20.46 5.05 -6.26
C PHE A 82 21.84 5.24 -5.62
N ARG A 83 22.86 4.58 -6.19
CA ARG A 83 24.27 4.79 -5.85
C ARG A 83 25.18 4.21 -6.94
N ASP A 84 26.20 4.95 -7.34
CA ASP A 84 27.23 4.51 -8.30
C ASP A 84 26.67 3.96 -9.63
N GLY A 85 25.57 4.55 -10.12
CA GLY A 85 24.89 4.10 -11.34
C GLY A 85 24.10 2.78 -11.18
N LYS A 86 23.88 2.33 -9.94
CA LYS A 86 23.03 1.18 -9.60
C LYS A 86 21.76 1.66 -8.92
N SER A 87 20.72 0.84 -8.98
CA SER A 87 19.50 1.08 -8.22
C SER A 87 18.86 -0.19 -7.68
N PHE A 88 18.00 0.01 -6.68
CA PHE A 88 17.18 -1.03 -6.05
C PHE A 88 15.78 -0.47 -5.78
N TYR A 89 14.79 -1.34 -5.61
CA TYR A 89 13.43 -1.01 -5.20
C TYR A 89 13.01 -1.80 -3.96
N ARG A 90 12.22 -1.17 -3.10
CA ARG A 90 11.58 -1.77 -1.93
C ARG A 90 10.16 -1.23 -1.79
N ASN A 91 9.22 -2.04 -1.29
CA ASN A 91 7.95 -1.53 -0.75
C ASN A 91 7.55 -2.22 0.55
N ARG A 92 6.94 -1.46 1.46
CA ARG A 92 6.40 -1.96 2.74
C ARG A 92 5.08 -1.27 3.09
N PHE A 93 4.14 -2.02 3.63
CA PHE A 93 2.98 -1.45 4.32
C PHE A 93 3.44 -0.71 5.58
N VAL A 94 2.85 0.45 5.81
CA VAL A 94 2.98 1.16 7.08
C VAL A 94 2.20 0.35 8.11
N GLN A 95 2.90 -0.14 9.13
CA GLN A 95 2.35 -0.99 10.19
C GLN A 95 1.57 -0.14 11.21
N THR A 96 0.49 0.51 10.75
CA THR A 96 -0.41 1.27 11.63
C THR A 96 -1.20 0.31 12.52
N GLU A 97 -1.67 0.79 13.67
CA GLU A 97 -2.52 -0.03 14.54
C GLU A 97 -3.82 -0.46 13.83
N GLY A 98 -4.37 0.41 12.98
CA GLY A 98 -5.55 0.11 12.18
C GLY A 98 -5.30 -1.01 11.18
N PHE A 99 -4.23 -0.90 10.38
CA PHE A 99 -3.83 -1.91 9.41
C PHE A 99 -3.63 -3.28 10.06
N LEU A 100 -2.90 -3.33 11.18
CA LEU A 100 -2.64 -4.57 11.91
C LEU A 100 -3.94 -5.21 12.42
N ALA A 101 -4.82 -4.41 13.01
CA ALA A 101 -6.09 -4.88 13.56
C ALA A 101 -7.08 -5.36 12.48
N GLU A 102 -7.16 -4.66 11.35
CA GLU A 102 -8.06 -5.05 10.26
C GLU A 102 -7.58 -6.30 9.52
N ASN A 103 -6.26 -6.46 9.36
CA ASN A 103 -5.69 -7.71 8.85
C ASN A 103 -5.95 -8.89 9.79
N GLU A 104 -5.81 -8.70 11.11
CA GLU A 104 -6.16 -9.73 12.09
C GLU A 104 -7.65 -10.09 12.03
N ALA A 105 -8.52 -9.09 11.86
CA ALA A 105 -9.96 -9.27 11.77
C ALA A 105 -10.43 -9.80 10.39
N GLY A 106 -9.60 -9.70 9.35
CA GLY A 106 -9.94 -10.05 7.97
C GLY A 106 -10.96 -9.11 7.33
N GLY A 107 -10.95 -7.82 7.69
CA GLY A 107 -11.89 -6.84 7.14
C GLY A 107 -11.96 -5.53 7.92
N PRO A 108 -12.77 -4.55 7.44
CA PRO A 108 -12.82 -3.22 8.03
C PRO A 108 -13.39 -3.25 9.45
N LEU A 109 -12.76 -2.47 10.33
CA LEU A 109 -13.15 -2.24 11.72
C LEU A 109 -13.61 -0.80 11.92
N TRP A 110 -13.04 0.16 11.19
CA TRP A 110 -13.41 1.57 11.26
C TRP A 110 -13.91 2.10 9.91
N PRO A 111 -14.83 3.09 9.91
CA PRO A 111 -15.34 3.69 8.69
C PRO A 111 -14.31 4.59 8.02
N GLY A 112 -14.39 4.65 6.69
CA GLY A 112 -13.61 5.57 5.88
C GLY A 112 -14.09 7.03 5.95
N LEU A 113 -13.37 7.93 5.29
CA LEU A 113 -13.63 9.38 5.30
C LEU A 113 -15.06 9.75 4.84
N ALA A 114 -15.59 8.98 3.89
CA ALA A 114 -16.91 9.21 3.30
C ALA A 114 -18.05 8.49 4.03
N GLU A 115 -17.78 7.90 5.19
CA GLU A 115 -18.71 7.03 5.90
C GLU A 115 -19.11 7.57 7.28
N PRO A 116 -20.33 7.30 7.76
CA PRO A 116 -20.75 7.71 9.09
C PRO A 116 -19.97 6.94 10.18
N VAL A 117 -19.49 7.64 11.21
CA VAL A 117 -18.76 7.06 12.36
C VAL A 117 -19.52 5.93 13.08
N GLN A 118 -20.85 5.90 12.90
CA GLN A 118 -21.75 4.89 13.44
C GLN A 118 -21.55 3.50 12.83
N PHE A 119 -20.81 3.37 11.73
CA PHE A 119 -20.48 2.09 11.12
C PHE A 119 -19.28 1.40 11.79
N ALA A 120 -18.55 2.10 12.65
CA ALA A 120 -17.42 1.51 13.37
C ALA A 120 -17.85 0.27 14.15
N LYS A 121 -17.07 -0.81 14.00
CA LYS A 121 -17.18 -2.04 14.80
C LYS A 121 -16.38 -1.95 16.11
N ARG A 122 -15.49 -0.96 16.21
CA ARG A 122 -14.69 -0.65 17.40
C ARG A 122 -14.85 0.82 17.78
N ASP A 123 -15.09 1.04 19.06
CA ASP A 123 -15.41 2.36 19.62
C ASP A 123 -14.14 3.16 20.00
N THR A 124 -12.94 2.59 19.80
CA THR A 124 -11.66 3.22 20.12
C THR A 124 -10.62 2.87 19.05
N GLY A 125 -9.60 3.71 18.84
CA GLY A 125 -8.39 3.35 18.07
C GLY A 125 -8.07 4.30 16.91
N TRP A 126 -7.64 3.71 15.79
CA TRP A 126 -6.95 4.36 14.66
C TRP A 126 -7.85 5.18 13.72
N GLY A 127 -9.12 4.79 13.56
CA GLY A 127 -10.05 5.40 12.62
C GLY A 127 -11.08 6.34 13.26
N LEU A 128 -12.08 6.73 12.47
CA LEU A 128 -13.23 7.51 12.97
C LEU A 128 -14.09 6.65 13.90
N ALA A 129 -13.85 6.76 15.20
CA ALA A 129 -14.65 6.12 16.24
C ALA A 129 -15.60 7.14 16.91
N ARG A 130 -16.63 6.63 17.58
CA ARG A 130 -17.58 7.45 18.37
C ARG A 130 -16.99 7.89 19.70
#